data_AF-A0A920SSW0-F1
#
_entry.id   AF-A0A920SSW0-F1
#
_cell.length_a   1.000
_cell.length_b   1.000
_cell.length_c   1.000
_cell.angle_alpha   90.00
_cell.angle_beta   90.00
_cell.angle_gamma   90.00
#
_symmetry.space_group_name_H-M   'P 1'
#
loop_
_entity.id
_entity.type
_entity.pdbx_description
1 polymer ?
#
loop_
_entity_poly.entity_id
_entity_poly.type
_entity_poly.pdbx_seq_one_letter_code
_entity_poly.pdbx_strand_id
1 'polypeptide(L)'
;MTLEFFQRFQTESLQANLEINATLGFIVKMLMAFGFVFELPIVIMILSWMGIVTPEFLRAKRRHAIVLITVLASFITPGDVIVLTL
;
A
#
# COMPACT_ATOMS: atom_id res chain seq x y z
N MET A 1 18.87 35.67 20.04
CA MET A 1 18.88 35.86 18.58
C MET A 1 18.78 34.54 17.80
N THR A 2 19.85 33.76 17.59
CA THR A 2 19.77 32.50 16.80
C THR A 2 19.13 31.34 17.57
N LEU A 3 19.38 31.22 18.88
CA LEU A 3 18.80 30.16 19.72
C LEU A 3 17.28 30.30 19.92
N GLU A 4 16.79 31.54 20.06
CA GLU A 4 15.35 31.85 20.14
C GLU A 4 14.61 31.58 18.83
N PHE A 5 15.27 31.75 17.68
CA PHE A 5 14.75 31.39 16.37
C PHE A 5 14.52 29.88 16.28
N PHE A 6 15.48 29.06 16.73
CA PHE A 6 15.34 27.60 16.76
C PHE A 6 14.29 27.10 17.77
N GLN A 7 14.15 27.74 18.93
CA GLN A 7 13.08 27.42 19.89
C GLN A 7 11.68 27.74 19.37
N ARG A 8 11.52 28.74 18.49
CA ARG A 8 10.24 29.00 17.81
C ARG A 8 9.88 27.97 16.73
N PHE A 9 10.84 27.19 16.23
CA PHE A 9 10.57 26.01 15.38
C PHE A 9 10.31 24.73 16.18
N GLN A 10 10.63 24.70 17.48
CA GLN A 10 10.24 23.62 18.40
C GLN A 10 8.77 23.78 18.85
N THR A 11 7.86 23.96 17.90
CA THR A 11 6.42 23.93 18.16
C THR A 11 6.07 22.68 18.97
N GLU A 12 5.57 22.88 20.19
CA GLU A 12 4.93 21.89 21.06
C GLU A 12 3.60 21.38 20.46
N SER A 13 3.59 20.95 19.19
CA SER A 13 2.38 20.46 18.53
C SER A 13 2.66 19.37 17.48
N LEU A 14 3.80 18.69 17.62
CA LEU A 14 3.91 17.30 17.19
C LEU A 14 4.06 16.42 18.42
N GLN A 15 3.13 16.54 19.38
CA GLN A 15 2.68 15.32 20.03
C GLN A 15 1.95 14.56 18.93
N ALA A 16 2.71 13.83 18.11
CA ALA A 16 2.18 12.73 17.35
C ALA A 16 1.61 11.79 18.41
N ASN A 17 0.34 12.00 18.77
CA ASN A 17 -0.43 11.11 19.60
C ASN A 17 -0.73 9.89 18.73
N LEU A 18 0.35 9.17 18.38
CA LEU A 18 0.31 7.88 17.74
C LEU A 18 -0.27 6.98 18.82
N GLU A 19 -1.60 6.92 18.87
CA GLU A 19 -2.29 5.93 19.66
C GLU A 19 -1.71 4.58 19.24
N ILE A 20 -1.10 3.88 20.19
CA ILE A 20 -0.45 2.59 19.94
C ILE A 20 -1.46 1.64 19.26
N ASN A 21 -2.73 1.72 19.64
CA ASN A 21 -3.82 0.98 19.02
C ASN A 21 -4.04 1.34 17.54
N ALA A 22 -3.94 2.62 17.16
CA ALA A 22 -4.11 3.07 15.77
C ALA A 22 -2.94 2.61 14.88
N THR A 23 -1.70 2.75 15.37
CA THR A 23 -0.50 2.31 14.65
C THR A 23 -0.43 0.79 14.52
N LEU A 24 -0.69 0.05 15.61
CA LEU A 24 -0.75 -1.41 15.56
C LEU A 24 -1.90 -1.90 14.68
N GLY A 25 -3.07 -1.25 14.75
CA GLY A 25 -4.20 -1.56 13.88
C GLY A 25 -3.87 -1.33 12.40
N PHE A 26 -3.14 -0.27 12.08
CA PHE A 26 -2.63 -0.03 10.72
C PHE A 26 -1.64 -1.11 10.28
N ILE A 27 -0.64 -1.43 11.12
CA ILE A 27 0.37 -2.46 10.82
C ILE A 27 -0.30 -3.83 10.60
N VAL A 28 -1.23 -4.24 11.47
CA VAL A 28 -1.94 -5.52 11.35
C VAL A 28 -2.78 -5.58 10.07
N LYS A 29 -3.51 -4.51 9.73
CA LYS A 29 -4.26 -4.43 8.47
C LYS A 29 -3.34 -4.56 7.26
N MET A 30 -2.19 -3.89 7.29
CA MET A 30 -1.21 -3.94 6.21
C MET A 30 -0.57 -5.33 6.08
N LEU A 31 -0.23 -5.97 7.21
CA LEU A 31 0.27 -7.35 7.23
C LEU A 31 -0.75 -8.34 6.66
N MET A 32 -2.04 -8.20 7.00
CA MET A 32 -3.10 -9.04 6.41
C MET A 32 -3.24 -8.82 4.91
N ALA A 33 -3.21 -7.57 4.44
CA ALA A 33 -3.25 -7.26 3.01
C ALA A 33 -2.05 -7.86 2.26
N PHE A 34 -0.84 -7.77 2.82
CA PHE A 34 0.34 -8.41 2.24
C PHE A 34 0.21 -9.93 2.24
N GLY A 35 -0.22 -10.55 3.34
CA GLY A 35 -0.46 -11.99 3.40
C GLY A 35 -1.37 -12.49 2.27
N PHE A 36 -2.47 -11.80 2.02
CA PHE A 36 -3.38 -12.11 0.92
C PHE A 36 -2.73 -11.96 -0.46
N VAL A 37 -1.95 -10.91 -0.69
CA VAL A 37 -1.22 -10.71 -1.96
C VAL A 37 -0.20 -11.82 -2.20
N PHE A 38 0.43 -12.36 -1.15
CA PHE A 38 1.37 -13.48 -1.25
C PHE A 38 0.73 -14.82 -1.64
N GLU A 39 -0.61 -14.95 -1.59
CA GLU A 39 -1.31 -16.13 -2.10
C GLU A 39 -1.47 -16.10 -3.62
N LEU A 40 -1.51 -14.90 -4.23
CA LEU A 40 -1.70 -14.73 -5.68
C LEU A 40 -0.68 -15.51 -6.55
N PRO A 41 0.63 -15.54 -6.24
CA PRO A 41 1.60 -16.35 -6.98
C PRO A 41 1.24 -17.84 -7.00
N ILE A 42 0.83 -18.39 -5.85
CA ILE A 42 0.45 -19.81 -5.73
C ILE A 42 -0.80 -20.09 -6.56
N VAL A 43 -1.83 -19.23 -6.45
CA VAL A 43 -3.06 -19.34 -7.24
C VAL A 43 -2.76 -19.29 -8.74
N ILE A 44 -1.92 -18.36 -9.19
CA ILE A 44 -1.53 -18.23 -10.61
C ILE A 44 -0.76 -19.47 -11.08
N MET A 45 0.14 -20.03 -10.26
CA MET A 45 0.84 -21.27 -10.61
C MET A 45 -0.13 -22.44 -10.80
N ILE A 46 -1.09 -22.61 -9.89
CA ILE A 46 -2.11 -23.67 -9.99
C ILE A 46 -2.99 -23.47 -11.23
N LEU A 47 -3.48 -22.25 -11.46
CA LEU A 47 -4.29 -21.93 -12.64
C LEU A 47 -3.54 -22.10 -13.96
N SER A 48 -2.22 -21.87 -13.94
CA SER A 48 -1.35 -22.09 -15.10
C SER A 48 -1.09 -23.57 -15.35
N TRP A 49 -0.91 -24.37 -14.31
CA TRP A 49 -0.83 -25.84 -14.42
C TRP A 49 -2.12 -26.47 -14.95
N MET A 50 -3.28 -25.91 -14.60
CA MET A 50 -4.57 -26.34 -15.17
C MET A 50 -4.80 -25.85 -16.60
N GLY A 51 -3.89 -25.05 -17.18
CA GLY A 51 -4.01 -24.49 -18.52
C GLY A 51 -5.04 -23.37 -18.67
N ILE A 52 -5.64 -22.89 -17.56
CA ILE A 52 -6.62 -21.79 -17.57
C ILE A 52 -5.91 -20.45 -17.83
N VAL A 53 -4.70 -20.30 -17.32
CA VAL A 53 -3.93 -19.06 -17.42
C VAL A 53 -2.60 -19.33 -18.14
N THR A 54 -2.43 -18.77 -19.33
CA THR A 54 -1.18 -18.84 -20.08
C THR A 54 -0.29 -17.61 -19.86
N PRO A 55 1.05 -17.74 -19.98
CA PRO A 55 1.96 -16.60 -19.89
C PRO A 55 1.66 -15.50 -20.92
N GLU A 56 1.18 -15.85 -22.13
CA GLU A 56 0.77 -14.88 -23.14
C GLU A 56 -0.47 -14.09 -22.70
N PHE A 57 -1.45 -14.76 -22.09
CA PHE A 57 -2.66 -14.12 -21.57
C PHE A 57 -2.33 -13.14 -20.43
N LEU A 58 -1.47 -13.53 -19.49
CA LEU A 58 -0.99 -12.65 -18.43
C LEU A 58 -0.24 -11.44 -18.98
N ARG A 59 0.58 -11.63 -20.03
CA ARG A 59 1.28 -10.52 -20.71
C ARG A 59 0.31 -9.54 -21.37
N ALA A 60 -0.71 -10.02 -22.07
CA ALA A 60 -1.70 -9.17 -22.72
C ALA A 60 -2.53 -8.34 -21.72
N LYS A 61 -2.77 -8.86 -20.51
CA LYS A 61 -3.58 -8.20 -19.48
C LYS A 61 -2.79 -7.34 -18.48
N ARG A 62 -1.47 -7.20 -18.61
CA ARG A 62 -0.64 -6.36 -17.72
C ARG A 62 -1.16 -4.94 -17.53
N ARG A 63 -1.58 -4.29 -18.62
CA ARG A 63 -2.14 -2.93 -18.57
C ARG A 63 -3.42 -2.84 -17.73
N HIS A 64 -4.25 -3.88 -17.73
CA HIS A 64 -5.46 -3.92 -16.91
C HIS A 64 -5.13 -4.22 -15.45
N ALA A 65 -4.17 -5.13 -15.21
CA ALA A 65 -3.72 -5.46 -13.86
C ALA A 65 -3.12 -4.24 -13.14
N ILE A 66 -2.33 -3.42 -13.84
CA ILE A 66 -1.75 -2.19 -13.28
C ILE A 66 -2.85 -1.23 -12.82
N VAL A 67 -3.84 -0.93 -13.67
CA VAL A 67 -4.96 -0.03 -13.30
C VAL A 67 -5.72 -0.57 -12.09
N LEU A 68 -5.98 -1.88 -12.07
CA LEU A 68 -6.73 -2.53 -10.98
C LEU A 68 -5.97 -2.47 -9.66
N ILE A 69 -4.65 -2.72 -9.68
CA ILE A 69 -3.77 -2.61 -8.51
C ILE A 69 -3.70 -1.16 -8.02
N THR A 70 -3.59 -0.17 -8.91
CA THR A 70 -3.58 1.25 -8.55
C THR A 70 -4.87 1.67 -7.85
N VAL A 71 -6.03 1.25 -8.39
CA VAL A 71 -7.33 1.52 -7.77
C VAL A 71 -7.43 0.85 -6.40
N LEU A 72 -7.05 -0.43 -6.27
CA LEU A 72 -7.07 -1.12 -4.99
C LEU A 72 -6.10 -0.51 -3.96
N ALA A 73 -4.90 -0.13 -4.38
CA ALA A 73 -3.91 0.50 -3.52
C ALA A 73 -4.39 1.85 -2.98
N SER A 74 -5.09 2.63 -3.81
CA SER A 74 -5.72 3.89 -3.41
C SER A 74 -6.77 3.75 -2.30
N PHE A 75 -7.40 2.57 -2.15
CA PHE A 75 -8.37 2.32 -1.07
C PHE A 75 -7.70 1.84 0.22
N ILE A 76 -6.59 1.10 0.11
CA ILE A 76 -5.90 0.51 1.26
C ILE A 76 -5.00 1.54 1.97
N THR A 77 -4.36 2.43 1.22
CA THR A 77 -3.53 3.50 1.78
C THR A 77 -4.42 4.69 2.16
N PRO A 78 -4.55 5.04 3.45
CA PRO A 78 -5.29 6.23 3.84
C PRO A 78 -4.48 7.47 3.44
N GLY A 79 -4.84 8.07 2.30
CA GLY A 79 -4.32 9.35 1.85
C GLY A 79 -3.13 9.26 0.89
N ASP A 80 -3.39 9.04 -0.39
CA ASP A 80 -2.74 9.79 -1.48
C ASP A 80 -3.35 9.42 -2.84
N VAL A 81 -4.58 9.88 -3.07
CA VAL A 81 -5.23 9.80 -4.40
C VAL A 81 -4.56 10.73 -5.41
N ILE A 82 -3.66 11.61 -4.98
CA ILE A 82 -3.07 12.70 -5.79
C ILE A 82 -1.63 12.37 -6.20
N VAL A 83 -0.83 11.72 -5.33
CA VAL A 83 0.60 11.46 -5.60
C VAL A 83 0.83 10.18 -6.41
N LEU A 84 -0.07 9.19 -6.36
CA LEU A 84 0.08 7.93 -7.11
C LEU A 84 -0.40 8.04 -8.57
N THR A 85 -1.16 9.08 -8.91
CA THR A 85 -1.79 9.26 -10.24
C THR A 85 -1.05 10.22 -11.16
N LEU A 86 -0.09 11.01 -10.67
CA LEU A 86 0.68 11.99 -11.45
C LEU A 86 2.09 11.49 -11.78
#